data_AF-A0A7Y3GIY3-F1
#
_entry.id   AF-A0A7Y3GIY3-F1
#
_cell.length_a   1.000
_cell.length_b   1.000
_cell.length_c   1.000
_cell.angle_alpha   90.00
_cell.angle_beta   90.00
_cell.angle_gamma   90.00
#
_symmetry.space_group_name_H-M   'P 1'
#
loop_
_entity.id
_entity.type
_entity.pdbx_description
1 polymer ?
#
loop_
_entity_poly.entity_id
_entity_poly.type
_entity_poly.pdbx_seq_one_letter_code
_entity_poly.pdbx_strand_id
1 'polypeptide(L)' 'MLTKAFIPYKGYYSTPFARWQGSLANVNAIELGANTSKRWLEQKNWDSKMFDYLYLGITIGQPYVFYGSTWAAHM' A
#
# COMPACT_ATOMS: atom_id res chain seq x y z
N MET A 1 14.87 24.08 11.28
CA MET A 1 13.70 24.21 10.38
C MET A 1 14.03 23.47 9.08
N LEU A 2 13.12 22.62 8.56
CA LEU A 2 13.34 21.93 7.29
C LEU A 2 13.16 22.92 6.12
N THR A 3 14.17 23.09 5.29
CA THR A 3 14.18 24.09 4.18
C THR A 3 13.97 23.47 2.79
N LYS A 4 13.92 22.14 2.69
CA LYS A 4 13.76 21.38 1.44
C LYS A 4 12.73 20.26 1.55
N ALA A 5 11.75 20.38 2.46
CA ALA A 5 10.68 19.41 2.58
C ALA A 5 9.67 19.60 1.44
N PHE A 6 9.35 18.53 0.72
CA PHE A 6 8.33 18.51 -0.33
C PHE A 6 7.70 17.11 -0.42
N ILE A 7 6.51 17.02 -1.01
CA ILE A 7 5.88 15.74 -1.35
C ILE A 7 6.38 15.34 -2.75
N PRO A 8 6.98 14.14 -2.93
CA PRO A 8 7.53 13.75 -4.21
C PRO A 8 6.44 13.57 -5.28
N TYR A 9 6.60 14.28 -6.40
CA TYR A 9 5.74 14.08 -7.56
C TYR A 9 5.96 12.69 -8.17
N LYS A 10 4.89 12.07 -8.70
CA LYS A 10 4.86 10.68 -9.20
C LYS A 10 5.09 9.60 -8.13
N GLY A 11 5.08 9.94 -6.85
CA GLY A 11 5.11 9.01 -5.72
C GLY A 11 3.75 8.38 -5.38
N TYR A 12 2.82 8.32 -6.34
CA TYR A 12 1.44 7.87 -6.14
C TYR A 12 1.06 6.80 -7.15
N TYR A 13 0.24 5.85 -6.70
CA TYR A 13 -0.27 4.73 -7.48
C TYR A 13 -1.54 4.21 -6.82
N SER A 14 -2.27 3.33 -7.52
CA SER A 14 -3.43 2.65 -6.98
C SER A 14 -3.51 1.23 -7.51
N THR A 15 -4.34 0.42 -6.85
CA THR A 15 -4.79 -0.85 -7.39
C THR A 15 -5.68 -0.62 -8.63
N PRO A 16 -5.99 -1.68 -9.40
CA PRO A 16 -7.15 -1.64 -10.30
C PRO A 16 -8.43 -1.36 -9.51
N PHE A 17 -9.41 -0.75 -10.17
CA PHE A 17 -10.75 -0.57 -9.63
C PHE A 17 -11.65 -1.72 -10.09
N ALA A 18 -12.44 -2.26 -9.16
CA ALA A 18 -13.45 -3.28 -9.45
C ALA A 18 -14.82 -2.81 -8.97
N ARG A 19 -15.87 -3.27 -9.65
CA ARG A 19 -17.26 -3.07 -9.19
C ARG A 19 -17.51 -3.85 -7.90
N TRP A 20 -18.52 -3.43 -7.15
CA TRP A 20 -19.03 -4.19 -6.01
C TRP A 20 -19.39 -5.63 -6.44
N GLN A 21 -18.97 -6.62 -5.64
CA GLN A 21 -19.05 -8.05 -5.98
C GLN A 21 -18.40 -8.44 -7.33
N GLY A 22 -17.41 -7.66 -7.79
CA GLY A 22 -16.65 -7.93 -9.01
C GLY A 22 -15.45 -8.86 -8.81
N SER A 23 -14.46 -8.74 -9.70
CA SER A 23 -13.28 -9.62 -9.74
C SER A 23 -12.40 -9.60 -8.48
N LEU A 24 -12.51 -8.56 -7.65
CA LEU A 24 -11.75 -8.42 -6.40
C LEU A 24 -12.58 -8.69 -5.14
N ALA A 25 -13.80 -9.23 -5.27
CA ALA A 25 -14.75 -9.39 -4.15
C ALA A 25 -14.23 -10.25 -2.99
N ASN A 26 -13.41 -11.26 -3.30
CA ASN A 26 -12.87 -12.20 -2.30
C ASN A 26 -11.40 -11.92 -1.94
N VAL A 27 -10.90 -10.73 -2.28
CA VAL A 27 -9.50 -10.36 -2.04
C VAL A 27 -9.40 -9.53 -0.75
N ASN A 28 -8.45 -9.87 0.12
CA ASN A 28 -8.10 -9.03 1.25
C ASN A 28 -7.46 -7.72 0.75
N ALA A 29 -8.02 -6.58 1.15
CA ALA A 29 -7.58 -5.26 0.69
C ALA A 29 -6.18 -4.91 1.18
N ILE A 30 -5.77 -5.43 2.35
CA ILE A 30 -4.42 -5.24 2.89
C ILE A 30 -3.40 -5.99 2.00
N GLU A 31 -3.67 -7.25 1.67
CA GLU A 31 -2.83 -8.03 0.73
C GLU A 31 -2.77 -7.39 -0.65
N LEU A 32 -3.92 -6.94 -1.16
CA LEU A 32 -4.00 -6.28 -2.45
C LEU A 32 -3.16 -4.99 -2.48
N GLY A 33 -3.26 -4.17 -1.44
CA GLY A 33 -2.49 -2.95 -1.28
C GLY A 33 -0.98 -3.21 -1.18
N ALA A 34 -0.58 -4.17 -0.34
CA ALA A 34 0.82 -4.53 -0.14
C ALA A 34 1.46 -5.08 -1.44
N ASN A 35 0.82 -6.06 -2.08
CA ASN A 35 1.30 -6.64 -3.34
C ASN A 35 1.33 -5.60 -4.48
N THR A 36 0.40 -4.66 -4.50
CA THR A 36 0.41 -3.57 -5.50
C THR A 36 1.57 -2.62 -5.25
N SER A 37 1.87 -2.31 -3.99
CA SER A 37 3.00 -1.47 -3.58
C SER A 37 4.32 -2.11 -3.98
N LYS A 38 4.49 -3.40 -3.69
CA LYS A 38 5.66 -4.20 -4.08
C LYS A 38 5.91 -4.15 -5.59
N ARG A 39 4.91 -4.48 -6.41
CA ARG A 39 5.04 -4.42 -7.88
C ARG A 39 5.37 -3.02 -8.39
N TRP A 40 4.81 -1.98 -7.77
CA TRP A 40 5.09 -0.60 -8.18
C TRP A 40 6.52 -0.19 -7.83
N LEU A 41 7.02 -0.52 -6.64
CA LEU A 41 8.41 -0.28 -6.25
C LEU A 41 9.39 -1.03 -7.15
N GLU A 42 9.11 -2.29 -7.46
CA GLU A 42 9.90 -3.10 -8.40
C GLU A 42 9.96 -2.45 -9.79
N GLN A 43 8.82 -1.98 -10.31
CA GLN A 43 8.76 -1.24 -11.60
C GLN A 43 9.57 0.06 -11.58
N LYS A 44 9.73 0.69 -10.41
CA LYS A 44 10.56 1.89 -10.22
C LYS A 44 12.02 1.57 -9.92
N ASN A 45 12.36 0.30 -9.69
CA ASN A 45 13.65 -0.13 -9.19
C ASN A 45 14.02 0.59 -7.87
N TRP A 46 13.04 0.73 -6.97
CA TRP A 46 13.20 1.35 -5.65
C TRP A 46 13.27 0.30 -4.55
N ASP A 47 14.21 0.47 -3.62
CA ASP A 47 14.32 -0.38 -2.43
C ASP A 47 13.22 0.01 -1.43
N SER A 48 12.41 -0.96 -1.00
CA SER A 48 11.37 -0.74 0.01
C SER A 48 11.94 -0.31 1.36
N LYS A 49 13.22 -0.59 1.65
CA LYS A 49 13.89 -0.15 2.87
C LYS A 49 14.15 1.35 2.95
N MET A 50 13.87 2.10 1.88
CA MET A 50 13.97 3.56 1.89
C MET A 50 12.89 4.26 2.73
N PHE A 51 11.83 3.53 3.11
CA PHE A 51 10.72 4.07 3.91
C PHE A 51 10.88 3.72 5.39
N ASP A 52 10.82 4.72 6.26
CA ASP A 52 10.90 4.53 7.71
C ASP A 52 9.57 4.07 8.34
N TYR A 53 8.44 4.48 7.74
CA TYR A 53 7.10 4.27 8.32
C TYR A 53 6.10 3.84 7.25
N LEU A 54 5.18 2.96 7.65
CA LEU A 54 3.98 2.61 6.89
C LEU A 54 2.74 2.97 7.70
N TYR A 55 1.92 3.87 7.15
CA TYR A 55 0.61 4.20 7.69
C TYR A 55 -0.46 3.49 6.88
N LEU A 56 -1.26 2.65 7.53
CA LEU A 56 -2.36 1.92 6.92
C LEU A 56 -3.70 2.53 7.36
N GLY A 57 -4.50 3.00 6.39
CA GLY A 57 -5.87 3.41 6.60
C GLY A 57 -6.85 2.36 6.07
N ILE A 58 -7.87 2.01 6.85
CA ILE A 58 -8.90 1.05 6.45
C ILE A 58 -10.21 1.35 7.22
N THR A 59 -11.34 1.37 6.51
CA THR A 59 -12.65 1.64 7.12
C THR A 59 -13.41 0.35 7.44
N ILE A 60 -13.32 -0.66 6.57
CA ILE A 60 -13.96 -1.97 6.77
C ILE A 60 -12.90 -2.96 7.23
N GLY A 61 -12.97 -3.38 8.49
CA GLY A 61 -12.05 -4.36 9.04
C GLY A 61 -12.08 -5.68 8.27
N GLN A 62 -10.90 -6.23 8.00
CA GLN A 62 -10.68 -7.51 7.33
C GLN A 62 -9.75 -8.37 8.20
N PRO A 63 -9.59 -9.68 7.93
CA PRO A 63 -8.60 -10.49 8.61
C PRO A 63 -7.24 -9.79 8.66
N TYR A 64 -6.58 -9.86 9.81
CA TYR A 64 -5.27 -9.25 10.11
C TYR A 64 -5.25 -7.73 10.36
N VAL A 65 -6.41 -7.04 10.36
CA VAL A 65 -6.48 -5.58 10.53
C VAL A 65 -5.79 -5.05 11.80
N PHE A 66 -5.80 -5.80 12.90
CA PHE A 66 -5.18 -5.37 14.17
C PHE A 66 -3.68 -5.04 14.02
N TYR A 67 -2.97 -5.79 13.17
CA TYR A 67 -1.56 -5.59 12.85
C TYR A 67 -1.35 -5.31 11.36
N GLY A 68 -2.37 -4.72 10.72
CA GLY A 68 -2.45 -4.62 9.27
C GLY A 68 -1.27 -3.86 8.64
N SER A 69 -0.76 -2.82 9.30
CA SER A 69 0.39 -2.05 8.79
C SER A 69 1.67 -2.91 8.76
N THR A 70 1.95 -3.64 9.84
CA THR A 70 3.11 -4.54 9.91
C THR A 70 2.96 -5.75 8.99
N TRP A 71 1.73 -6.25 8.80
CA TRP A 71 1.45 -7.33 7.87
C TRP A 71 1.65 -6.89 6.42
N ALA A 72 1.19 -5.69 6.05
CA ALA A 72 1.42 -5.11 4.74
C ALA A 72 2.91 -4.85 4.47
N ALA A 73 3.66 -4.40 5.48
CA ALA A 73 5.11 -4.17 5.37
C ALA A 73 5.92 -5.47 5.20
N HIS A 74 5.39 -6.61 5.63
CA HIS A 74 6.06 -7.90 5.52
C HIS A 74 5.98 -8.53 4.12
N MET A 75 4.93 -8.25 3.35
CA MET A 75 4.68 -8.86 2.02
C MET A 75 5.57 -8.27 0.92
#